data_AF-A0A7R9W683-F1
#
_entry.id   AF-A0A7R9W683-F1
#
_cell.length_a   1.000
_cell.length_b   1.000
_cell.length_c   1.000
_cell.angle_alpha   90.00
_cell.angle_beta   90.00
_cell.angle_gamma   90.00
#
_symmetry.space_group_name_H-M   'P 1'
#
loop_
_entity.id
_entity.type
_entity.pdbx_description
1 polymer ?
#
loop_
_entity_poly.entity_id
_entity_poly.type
_entity_poly.pdbx_seq_one_letter_code
_entity_poly.pdbx_strand_id
1 'polypeptide(L)'
;LSSNQPVPFLDKLSENGEFCDCAEGWTGLQCEYKYEVCWEKPGENFSLDSGLVCFHGSQCVNDAGDDTVTDAWKCDCSTAALDETGYDPGMFAGENCQYEATDACVEEGQESWIGFCVNNGKCKEGVTEQSNMCDCPSDWTGPRCEFTTEKITGNDPALSAEDCSLQCYNGGECQKGKAD
;
A
#
# COMPACT_ATOMS: atom_id res chain seq x y z
N LEU A 1 -7.96 3.06 -22.44
CA LEU A 1 -8.86 3.19 -21.28
C LEU A 1 -9.58 4.53 -21.41
N SER A 2 -10.91 4.55 -21.43
CA SER A 2 -11.71 5.77 -21.63
C SER A 2 -12.65 5.92 -20.44
N SER A 3 -12.69 7.14 -19.89
CA SER A 3 -13.63 7.68 -18.89
C SER A 3 -13.70 7.00 -17.51
N ASN A 4 -13.21 7.72 -16.50
CA ASN A 4 -13.82 7.86 -15.17
C ASN A 4 -14.32 6.59 -14.48
N GLN A 5 -13.50 5.55 -14.37
CA GLN A 5 -13.73 4.57 -13.32
C GLN A 5 -13.12 5.12 -12.02
N PRO A 6 -13.91 5.27 -10.94
CA PRO A 6 -13.40 5.74 -9.67
C PRO A 6 -12.36 4.74 -9.17
N VAL A 7 -11.16 5.23 -8.88
CA VAL A 7 -10.19 4.41 -8.14
C VAL A 7 -10.79 4.15 -6.74
N PRO A 8 -10.74 2.92 -6.20
CA PRO A 8 -11.64 2.48 -5.14
C PRO A 8 -11.57 3.25 -3.81
N PHE A 9 -10.58 4.12 -3.63
CA PHE A 9 -10.29 4.84 -2.39
C PHE A 9 -10.24 6.37 -2.56
N LEU A 10 -10.49 6.93 -3.76
CA LEU A 10 -10.66 8.38 -3.88
C LEU A 10 -12.09 8.76 -3.50
N ASP A 11 -12.23 9.23 -2.26
CA ASP A 11 -13.53 9.59 -1.68
C ASP A 11 -14.19 10.82 -2.33
N LYS A 12 -13.41 11.64 -3.04
CA LYS A 12 -13.89 12.88 -3.65
C LYS A 12 -13.40 13.03 -5.09
N LEU A 13 -14.34 12.89 -6.03
CA LEU A 13 -14.09 12.97 -7.48
C LEU A 13 -14.64 14.25 -8.12
N SER A 14 -15.43 15.01 -7.36
CA SER A 14 -15.94 16.33 -7.77
C SER A 14 -16.23 17.20 -6.55
N GLU A 15 -16.23 18.51 -6.74
CA GLU A 15 -16.64 19.50 -5.76
C GLU A 15 -17.59 20.49 -6.41
N ASN A 16 -18.77 20.72 -5.82
CA ASN A 16 -19.80 21.60 -6.40
C ASN A 16 -20.23 21.24 -7.84
N GLY A 17 -20.07 19.96 -8.23
CA GLY A 17 -20.34 19.48 -9.60
C GLY A 17 -19.20 19.76 -10.59
N GLU A 18 -18.07 20.28 -10.13
CA GLU A 18 -16.86 20.54 -10.90
C GLU A 18 -15.84 19.40 -10.70
N PHE A 19 -15.09 19.07 -11.75
CA PHE A 19 -14.03 18.05 -11.73
C PHE A 19 -12.90 18.46 -12.68
N CYS A 20 -11.68 17.95 -12.43
CA CYS A 20 -10.55 18.14 -13.32
C CYS A 20 -10.47 17.00 -14.35
N ASP A 21 -10.21 17.34 -15.61
CA ASP A 21 -9.87 16.37 -16.66
C ASP A 21 -8.35 16.15 -16.64
N CYS A 22 -7.93 15.05 -16.04
CA CYS A 22 -6.52 14.79 -15.76
C CYS A 22 -5.76 14.25 -16.97
N ALA A 23 -4.49 14.65 -17.07
CA ALA A 23 -3.57 14.06 -18.03
C ALA A 23 -3.33 12.57 -17.71
N GLU A 24 -2.89 11.81 -18.72
CA GLU A 24 -2.55 10.39 -18.55
C GLU A 24 -1.52 10.20 -17.42
N GLY A 25 -1.78 9.22 -16.54
CA GLY A 25 -0.96 8.94 -15.36
C GLY A 25 -1.23 9.84 -14.15
N TRP A 26 -2.25 10.71 -14.20
CA TRP A 26 -2.66 11.57 -13.09
C TRP A 26 -4.13 11.41 -12.70
N THR A 27 -4.43 11.50 -11.41
CA THR A 27 -5.77 11.37 -10.83
C THR A 27 -5.91 12.19 -9.54
N GLY A 28 -7.08 12.20 -8.92
CA GLY A 28 -7.41 13.08 -7.80
C GLY A 28 -8.38 14.19 -8.20
N LEU A 29 -8.96 14.88 -7.22
CA LEU A 29 -9.90 15.97 -7.48
C LEU A 29 -9.23 17.11 -8.26
N GLN A 30 -7.93 17.31 -8.05
CA GLN A 30 -7.09 18.34 -8.65
C GLN A 30 -5.95 17.75 -9.51
N CYS A 31 -6.04 16.47 -9.88
CA CYS A 31 -4.97 15.75 -10.59
C CYS A 31 -3.63 15.72 -9.84
N GLU A 32 -3.68 15.69 -8.50
CA GLU A 32 -2.54 15.77 -7.60
C GLU A 32 -1.81 14.44 -7.38
N TYR A 33 -2.44 13.31 -7.73
CA TYR A 33 -1.89 11.99 -7.52
C TYR A 33 -1.40 11.38 -8.83
N LYS A 34 -0.10 11.11 -8.90
CA LYS A 34 0.48 10.29 -9.96
C LYS A 34 0.12 8.83 -9.72
N TYR A 35 -0.26 8.11 -10.77
CA TYR A 35 -0.55 6.69 -10.70
C TYR A 35 0.13 5.90 -11.82
N GLU A 36 0.40 4.63 -11.54
CA GLU A 36 0.83 3.62 -12.51
C GLU A 36 -0.12 2.41 -12.43
N VAL A 37 -0.35 1.76 -13.56
CA VAL A 37 -1.25 0.62 -13.67
C VAL A 37 -0.42 -0.62 -14.01
N CYS A 38 -0.45 -1.64 -13.15
CA CYS A 38 0.54 -2.72 -13.22
C CYS A 38 0.35 -3.74 -14.37
N TRP A 39 -0.68 -3.59 -15.21
CA TRP A 39 -1.02 -4.53 -16.27
C TRP A 39 -0.63 -4.07 -17.69
N GLU A 40 0.07 -2.95 -17.86
CA GLU A 40 0.44 -2.43 -19.19
C GLU A 40 1.76 -2.98 -19.74
N LYS A 41 1.96 -4.32 -19.77
CA LYS A 41 3.04 -4.93 -20.57
C LYS A 41 2.48 -5.65 -21.81
N PRO A 42 2.98 -5.35 -23.02
CA PRO A 42 2.49 -5.99 -24.25
C PRO A 42 2.89 -7.47 -24.28
N GLY A 43 1.90 -8.36 -24.35
CA GLY A 43 2.10 -9.78 -24.69
C GLY A 43 1.56 -10.81 -23.71
N GLU A 44 1.04 -10.42 -22.54
CA GLU A 44 0.55 -11.36 -21.53
C GLU A 44 -0.98 -11.33 -21.41
N ASN A 45 -1.57 -12.52 -21.33
CA ASN A 45 -3.02 -12.73 -21.31
C ASN A 45 -3.60 -12.24 -19.97
N PHE A 46 -4.29 -11.11 -20.05
CA PHE A 46 -5.44 -10.68 -19.25
C PHE A 46 -5.84 -11.60 -18.07
N SER A 47 -5.28 -11.34 -16.89
CA SER A 47 -6.01 -11.59 -15.64
C SER A 47 -6.77 -10.31 -15.29
N LEU A 48 -8.08 -10.35 -15.46
CA LEU A 48 -9.01 -9.25 -15.16
C LEU A 48 -9.13 -8.96 -13.65
N ASP A 49 -8.50 -9.77 -12.80
CA ASP A 49 -8.84 -9.83 -11.38
C ASP A 49 -8.05 -8.88 -10.49
N SER A 50 -6.85 -8.42 -10.86
CA SER A 50 -6.05 -7.62 -9.91
C SER A 50 -6.21 -6.10 -10.07
N GLY A 51 -6.42 -5.56 -11.28
CA GLY A 51 -6.70 -4.13 -11.49
C GLY A 51 -5.78 -3.17 -10.72
N LEU A 52 -4.54 -3.60 -10.42
CA LEU A 52 -3.70 -2.98 -9.41
C LEU A 52 -3.17 -1.65 -9.93
N VAL A 53 -3.39 -0.59 -9.14
CA VAL A 53 -2.93 0.76 -9.41
C VAL A 53 -2.01 1.21 -8.28
N CYS A 54 -0.81 1.71 -8.60
CA CYS A 54 0.17 2.18 -7.64
C CYS A 54 0.22 3.71 -7.64
N PHE A 55 0.13 4.34 -6.48
CA PHE A 55 -0.04 5.80 -6.35
C PHE A 55 1.22 6.49 -5.84
N HIS A 56 1.19 7.82 -5.86
CA HIS A 56 2.27 8.67 -5.35
C HIS A 56 3.62 8.41 -6.04
N GLY A 57 3.56 7.95 -7.30
CA GLY A 57 4.75 7.60 -8.08
C GLY A 57 5.40 6.27 -7.69
N SER A 58 4.75 5.43 -6.89
CA SER A 58 5.23 4.06 -6.63
C SER A 58 5.23 3.21 -7.89
N GLN A 59 6.20 2.31 -7.96
CA GLN A 59 6.45 1.42 -9.09
C GLN A 59 5.70 0.10 -8.94
N CYS A 60 5.21 -0.41 -10.06
CA CYS A 60 4.74 -1.78 -10.16
C CYS A 60 5.94 -2.73 -10.24
N VAL A 61 6.11 -3.57 -9.23
CA VAL A 61 7.13 -4.63 -9.22
C VAL A 61 6.46 -6.00 -9.25
N ASN A 62 7.07 -6.93 -9.98
CA ASN A 62 6.59 -8.29 -10.08
C ASN A 62 7.36 -9.14 -9.07
N ASP A 63 6.64 -9.76 -8.14
CA ASP A 63 7.22 -10.57 -7.06
C ASP A 63 7.21 -12.07 -7.40
N ALA A 64 7.42 -12.44 -8.66
CA ALA A 64 7.60 -13.83 -9.10
C ALA A 64 8.95 -14.38 -8.61
N GLY A 65 9.07 -14.57 -7.29
CA GLY A 65 10.14 -15.31 -6.63
C GLY A 65 9.87 -16.81 -6.49
N ASP A 66 8.67 -17.27 -6.83
CA ASP A 66 8.26 -18.69 -6.80
C ASP A 66 7.62 -19.06 -8.15
N ASP A 67 8.18 -20.08 -8.80
CA ASP A 67 7.82 -20.64 -10.12
C ASP A 67 6.39 -21.22 -10.18
N THR A 68 5.59 -21.00 -9.12
CA THR A 68 4.25 -21.56 -8.93
C THR A 68 3.14 -20.51 -8.87
N VAL A 69 3.46 -19.21 -8.75
CA VAL A 69 2.48 -18.11 -8.85
C VAL A 69 2.91 -17.16 -9.97
N THR A 70 2.38 -17.40 -11.16
CA THR A 70 2.46 -16.46 -12.28
C THR A 70 1.80 -15.14 -11.89
N ASP A 71 2.54 -14.03 -11.99
CA ASP A 71 2.02 -12.65 -12.08
C ASP A 71 1.45 -11.98 -10.81
N ALA A 72 2.08 -12.18 -9.65
CA ALA A 72 1.77 -11.39 -8.45
C ALA A 72 2.40 -9.98 -8.54
N TRP A 73 1.76 -9.09 -9.29
CA TRP A 73 2.11 -7.67 -9.32
C TRP A 73 1.85 -7.01 -7.97
N LYS A 74 2.74 -6.10 -7.58
CA LYS A 74 2.79 -5.53 -6.24
C LYS A 74 3.28 -4.07 -6.38
N CYS A 75 2.68 -3.14 -5.64
CA CYS A 75 3.22 -1.78 -5.55
C CYS A 75 4.41 -1.75 -4.61
N ASP A 76 5.53 -1.18 -5.06
CA ASP A 76 6.69 -0.86 -4.25
C ASP A 76 6.56 0.57 -3.72
N CYS A 77 5.99 0.71 -2.52
CA CYS A 77 5.78 2.01 -1.91
C CYS A 77 7.07 2.71 -1.48
N SER A 78 8.22 2.03 -1.46
CA SER A 78 9.51 2.69 -1.17
C SER A 78 9.95 3.63 -2.29
N THR A 79 9.39 3.43 -3.50
CA THR A 79 9.59 4.31 -4.66
C THR A 79 8.52 5.39 -4.77
N ALA A 80 7.45 5.30 -3.96
CA ALA A 80 6.53 6.41 -3.83
C ALA A 80 7.37 7.61 -3.40
N ALA A 81 7.27 8.68 -4.16
CA ALA A 81 7.76 9.97 -3.70
C ALA A 81 9.32 10.09 -3.68
N LEU A 82 9.97 9.83 -4.82
CA LEU A 82 11.22 10.57 -5.13
C LEU A 82 10.83 11.75 -6.02
N ASP A 83 10.72 12.96 -5.45
CA ASP A 83 10.72 14.15 -6.29
C ASP A 83 12.12 14.35 -6.90
N GLU A 84 12.23 15.04 -8.04
CA GLU A 84 13.53 15.29 -8.69
C GLU A 84 14.47 16.18 -7.85
N THR A 85 14.00 16.69 -6.70
CA THR A 85 14.75 17.57 -5.79
C THR A 85 15.36 16.82 -4.59
N GLY A 86 15.00 15.55 -4.39
CA GLY A 86 15.45 14.72 -3.26
C GLY A 86 14.75 15.06 -1.94
N TYR A 87 13.61 15.75 -1.99
CA TYR A 87 12.76 16.02 -0.81
C TYR A 87 11.79 14.85 -0.62
N ASP A 88 11.75 14.26 0.58
CA ASP A 88 10.88 13.15 0.98
C ASP A 88 9.40 13.61 0.99
N PRO A 89 8.58 13.31 -0.03
CA PRO A 89 7.21 13.75 -0.18
C PRO A 89 6.20 12.89 0.59
N GLY A 90 6.67 11.95 1.43
CA GLY A 90 5.82 11.18 2.33
C GLY A 90 6.07 9.68 2.25
N MET A 91 5.82 9.00 3.36
CA MET A 91 5.94 7.55 3.46
C MET A 91 4.57 6.93 3.27
N PHE A 92 4.43 6.08 2.25
CA PHE A 92 3.14 5.56 1.81
C PHE A 92 3.02 4.05 2.06
N ALA A 93 1.84 3.60 2.45
CA ALA A 93 1.51 2.18 2.61
C ALA A 93 0.12 1.85 2.08
N GLY A 94 -0.19 0.55 2.08
CA GLY A 94 -1.43 -0.01 1.55
C GLY A 94 -1.20 -0.73 0.23
N GLU A 95 -2.20 -1.48 -0.19
CA GLU A 95 -2.18 -2.29 -1.41
C GLU A 95 -1.79 -1.48 -2.65
N ASN A 96 -2.24 -0.22 -2.70
CA ASN A 96 -2.04 0.73 -3.78
C ASN A 96 -1.04 1.84 -3.41
N CYS A 97 -0.36 1.74 -2.26
CA CYS A 97 0.43 2.81 -1.65
C CYS A 97 -0.39 4.08 -1.41
N GLN A 98 -1.68 3.95 -1.10
CA GLN A 98 -2.62 5.06 -1.04
C GLN A 98 -2.64 5.84 0.28
N TYR A 99 -2.10 5.26 1.35
CA TYR A 99 -2.17 5.86 2.68
C TYR A 99 -0.85 6.51 3.04
N GLU A 100 -0.88 7.80 3.28
CA GLU A 100 0.25 8.57 3.81
C GLU A 100 0.47 8.26 5.30
N ALA A 101 1.72 8.31 5.73
CA ALA A 101 2.11 8.18 7.13
C ALA A 101 1.36 9.18 8.01
N THR A 102 0.69 8.64 9.03
CA THR A 102 -0.01 9.42 10.06
C THR A 102 0.80 9.52 11.34
N ASP A 103 1.76 8.63 11.55
CA ASP A 103 2.69 8.67 12.66
C ASP A 103 4.06 8.13 12.25
N ALA A 104 5.08 8.76 12.81
CA ALA A 104 6.47 8.57 12.45
C ALA A 104 7.22 7.90 13.60
N CYS A 105 7.63 6.64 13.45
CA CYS A 105 8.28 5.88 14.50
C CYS A 105 9.79 6.14 14.47
N VAL A 106 10.28 6.63 15.60
CA VAL A 106 11.69 6.93 15.85
C VAL A 106 12.14 6.16 17.09
N GLU A 107 13.39 5.74 17.11
CA GLU A 107 13.96 5.11 18.31
C GLU A 107 14.29 6.18 19.35
N GLU A 108 13.98 5.93 20.63
CA GLU A 108 14.28 6.88 21.71
C GLU A 108 15.79 7.19 21.77
N GLY A 109 16.12 8.48 21.63
CA GLY A 109 17.50 8.95 21.68
C GLY A 109 18.27 8.81 20.37
N GLN A 110 17.61 8.43 19.26
CA GLN A 110 18.18 8.50 17.92
C GLN A 110 17.35 9.41 16.99
N GLU A 111 18.02 10.03 16.01
CA GLU A 111 17.35 10.72 14.90
C GLU A 111 17.01 9.75 13.74
N SER A 112 17.20 8.45 13.95
CA SER A 112 17.01 7.43 12.94
C SER A 112 15.54 7.01 12.86
N TRP A 113 15.00 7.15 11.65
CA TRP A 113 13.73 6.57 11.25
C TRP A 113 13.74 5.05 11.35
N ILE A 114 12.74 4.45 12.01
CA ILE A 114 12.61 2.99 12.11
C ILE A 114 11.34 2.45 11.43
N GLY A 115 10.35 3.30 11.14
CA GLY A 115 9.17 2.99 10.32
C GLY A 115 7.95 3.82 10.68
N PHE A 116 6.81 3.61 10.03
CA PHE A 116 5.62 4.47 10.10
C PHE A 116 4.34 3.69 10.34
N CYS A 117 3.34 4.41 10.84
CA CYS A 117 1.95 3.96 10.87
C CYS A 117 1.08 4.86 9.99
N VAL A 118 0.17 4.26 9.22
CA VAL A 118 -0.87 4.95 8.44
C VAL A 118 -2.24 4.83 9.12
N ASN A 119 -3.28 5.45 8.54
CA ASN A 119 -4.67 5.33 8.99
C ASN A 119 -4.88 5.60 10.51
N ASN A 120 -4.17 6.60 11.04
CA ASN A 120 -4.20 7.00 12.44
C ASN A 120 -3.65 5.95 13.42
N GLY A 121 -2.88 4.97 12.95
CA GLY A 121 -2.07 4.11 13.80
C GLY A 121 -1.04 4.92 14.61
N LYS A 122 -0.63 4.38 15.76
CA LYS A 122 0.32 5.01 16.68
C LYS A 122 1.56 4.16 16.89
N CYS A 123 2.72 4.80 16.88
CA CYS A 123 3.97 4.10 17.19
C CYS A 123 3.99 3.70 18.67
N LYS A 124 4.26 2.43 18.93
CA LYS A 124 4.46 1.90 20.29
C LYS A 124 5.81 2.37 20.82
N GLU A 125 5.81 2.96 22.01
CA GLU A 125 7.03 3.41 22.67
C GLU A 125 7.99 2.22 22.92
N GLY A 126 9.25 2.39 22.54
CA GLY A 126 10.30 1.38 22.76
C GLY A 126 10.21 0.12 21.89
N VAL A 127 9.32 0.07 20.90
CA VAL A 127 9.22 -1.06 19.95
C VAL A 127 9.95 -0.70 18.66
N THR A 128 11.00 -1.46 18.35
CA THR A 128 11.79 -1.29 17.11
C THR A 128 11.52 -2.35 16.05
N GLU A 129 10.76 -3.39 16.40
CA GLU A 129 10.39 -4.44 15.47
C GLU A 129 9.31 -3.95 14.52
N GLN A 130 9.62 -3.90 13.22
CA GLN A 130 8.73 -3.23 12.26
C GLN A 130 7.36 -3.87 12.09
N SER A 131 7.31 -5.17 12.28
CA SER A 131 6.11 -6.01 12.27
C SER A 131 5.05 -5.63 13.29
N ASN A 132 5.46 -5.01 14.40
CA ASN A 132 4.65 -4.81 15.59
C ASN A 132 4.78 -3.38 16.13
N MET A 133 5.37 -2.46 15.37
CA MET A 133 5.62 -1.09 15.83
C MET A 133 4.33 -0.28 16.00
N CYS A 134 3.25 -0.64 15.32
CA CYS A 134 2.01 0.14 15.31
C CYS A 134 0.92 -0.44 16.23
N ASP A 135 0.26 0.46 16.97
CA ASP A 135 -1.07 0.29 17.55
C ASP A 135 -2.13 0.78 16.56
N CYS A 136 -2.86 -0.15 15.95
CA CYS A 136 -3.87 0.16 14.95
C CYS A 136 -5.25 0.44 15.56
N PRO A 137 -6.03 1.39 15.00
CA PRO A 137 -7.44 1.53 15.33
C PRO A 137 -8.23 0.24 15.00
N SER A 138 -9.42 0.07 15.59
CA SER A 138 -10.21 -1.17 15.51
C SER A 138 -10.52 -1.66 14.09
N ASP A 139 -10.58 -0.73 13.14
CA ASP A 139 -11.01 -0.99 11.77
C ASP A 139 -9.80 -1.24 10.85
N TRP A 140 -8.58 -1.19 11.40
CA TRP A 140 -7.32 -1.30 10.69
C TRP A 140 -6.37 -2.35 11.27
N THR A 141 -5.48 -2.87 10.43
CA THR A 141 -4.54 -3.93 10.77
C THR A 141 -3.36 -3.97 9.79
N GLY A 142 -2.40 -4.86 10.03
CA GLY A 142 -1.11 -4.90 9.34
C GLY A 142 0.01 -4.19 10.11
N PRO A 143 1.27 -4.35 9.70
CA PRO A 143 2.43 -3.80 10.41
C PRO A 143 2.43 -2.28 10.47
N ARG A 144 1.78 -1.63 9.51
CA ARG A 144 1.66 -0.18 9.40
C ARG A 144 0.21 0.31 9.51
N CYS A 145 -0.75 -0.56 9.86
CA CYS A 145 -2.20 -0.28 9.89
C CYS A 145 -2.81 0.03 8.50
N GLU A 146 -2.28 -0.60 7.46
CA GLU A 146 -2.58 -0.31 6.07
C GLU A 146 -3.74 -1.13 5.47
N PHE A 147 -4.26 -2.12 6.20
CA PHE A 147 -5.36 -2.98 5.76
C PHE A 147 -6.61 -2.79 6.61
N THR A 148 -7.79 -2.83 5.99
CA THR A 148 -9.05 -2.81 6.74
C THR A 148 -9.32 -4.18 7.36
N THR A 149 -9.88 -4.21 8.58
CA THR A 149 -10.24 -5.48 9.24
C THR A 149 -11.41 -6.19 8.56
N GLU A 150 -12.20 -5.49 7.74
CA GLU A 150 -13.25 -6.12 6.92
C GLU A 150 -12.69 -6.98 5.79
N LYS A 151 -11.60 -6.55 5.13
CA LYS A 151 -10.87 -7.36 4.13
C LYS A 151 -10.38 -8.70 4.72
N ILE A 152 -10.19 -8.74 6.04
CA ILE A 152 -9.76 -9.90 6.82
C ILE A 152 -10.93 -10.85 7.19
N THR A 153 -12.19 -10.43 7.07
CA THR A 153 -13.38 -11.22 7.44
C THR A 153 -14.16 -11.78 6.25
N GLY A 154 -13.85 -11.34 5.03
CA GLY A 154 -14.28 -12.02 3.81
C GLY A 154 -13.59 -13.38 3.69
N ASN A 155 -14.15 -14.31 2.93
CA ASN A 155 -13.46 -15.55 2.52
C ASN A 155 -12.29 -15.25 1.57
N ASP A 156 -11.41 -14.33 1.94
CA ASP A 156 -10.11 -14.14 1.33
C ASP A 156 -9.11 -15.05 2.07
N PRO A 157 -8.73 -16.19 1.48
CA PRO A 157 -7.85 -17.16 2.12
C PRO A 157 -6.43 -16.62 2.40
N ALA A 158 -6.08 -15.42 1.94
CA ALA A 158 -4.79 -14.79 2.22
C ALA A 158 -4.73 -14.04 3.57
N LEU A 159 -5.88 -13.71 4.20
CA LEU A 159 -5.91 -12.71 5.27
C LEU A 159 -6.92 -12.96 6.39
N SER A 160 -7.40 -14.20 6.62
CA SER A 160 -8.36 -14.45 7.70
C SER A 160 -7.78 -14.17 9.11
N ALA A 161 -8.58 -13.56 9.98
CA ALA A 161 -8.13 -12.95 11.25
C ALA A 161 -7.54 -13.95 12.27
N GLU A 162 -7.71 -15.25 12.08
CA GLU A 162 -7.39 -16.29 13.05
C GLU A 162 -6.28 -17.25 12.58
N ASP A 163 -5.87 -17.21 11.31
CA ASP A 163 -4.91 -18.15 10.74
C ASP A 163 -3.68 -17.45 10.17
N CYS A 164 -2.73 -17.07 11.04
CA CYS A 164 -1.34 -17.06 10.59
C CYS A 164 -0.86 -18.51 10.48
N SER A 165 -1.31 -19.18 9.41
CA SER A 165 -1.09 -20.61 9.17
C SER A 165 0.13 -20.89 8.30
N LEU A 166 0.81 -19.83 7.81
CA LEU A 166 2.02 -19.97 7.02
C LEU A 166 3.13 -20.57 7.88
N GLN A 167 3.61 -21.75 7.50
CA GLN A 167 4.76 -22.38 8.13
C GLN A 167 6.05 -21.74 7.59
N CYS A 168 6.49 -20.69 8.27
CA CYS A 168 7.75 -20.04 7.96
C CYS A 168 8.94 -20.95 8.35
N TYR A 169 9.85 -21.19 7.40
CA TYR A 169 11.07 -21.95 7.63
C TYR A 169 12.21 -21.05 8.17
N ASN A 170 13.30 -21.67 8.65
CA ASN A 170 14.51 -20.97 9.14
C ASN A 170 14.28 -19.95 10.27
N GLY A 171 13.25 -20.16 11.08
CA GLY A 171 12.93 -19.28 12.21
C GLY A 171 12.17 -18.02 11.83
N GLY A 172 11.61 -17.94 10.62
CA GLY A 172 10.66 -16.89 10.29
C GLY A 172 9.39 -16.99 11.14
N GLU A 173 8.77 -15.85 11.41
CA GLU A 173 7.48 -15.78 12.09
C GLU A 173 6.43 -15.31 11.09
N CYS A 174 5.28 -15.99 11.08
CA CYS A 174 4.17 -15.58 10.24
C CYS A 174 3.62 -14.26 10.78
N GLN A 175 3.53 -13.25 9.91
CA GLN A 175 3.00 -11.93 10.24
C GLN A 175 1.90 -11.56 9.24
N LYS A 176 0.88 -10.87 9.75
CA LYS A 176 -0.17 -10.31 8.90
C LYS A 176 0.38 -9.10 8.19
N GLY A 177 0.13 -9.02 6.89
CA GLY A 177 0.62 -7.95 6.03
C GLY A 177 1.26 -8.52 4.78
N LYS A 178 1.87 -7.65 4.00
CA LYS A 178 2.62 -8.06 2.81
C LYS A 178 4.10 -8.13 3.17
N ALA A 179 4.80 -9.15 2.69
CA ALA A 179 6.26 -9.18 2.80
C ALA A 179 6.86 -8.07 1.92
N ASP A 180 7.77 -7.28 2.49
CA ASP A 180 8.59 -6.30 1.77
C ASP A 180 9.54 -7.04 0.79
#